data_AF-A0A963EAR7-F1
#
_entry.id   AF-A0A963EAR7-F1
#
_cell.length_a   1.000
_cell.length_b   1.000
_cell.length_c   1.000
_cell.angle_alpha   90.00
_cell.angle_beta   90.00
_cell.angle_gamma   90.00
#
_symmetry.space_group_name_H-M   'P 1'
#
loop_
_entity.id
_entity.type
_entity.pdbx_description
1 polymer ?
#
loop_
_entity_poly.entity_id
_entity_poly.type
_entity_poly.pdbx_seq_one_letter_code
_entity_poly.pdbx_strand_id
1 'polypeptide(L)'
;RDYQETRFSPLKQINSNNVAQLGLAWYLDYDIGRGFEATPLFDNGVLYTTAARGVVLAVDAKNGKVLWTYDPSIGGNFDSKGCCDAVNRGVAMYGDKVYVGTFDGRLVALNKQSGKVVWETVTVDQSKDYTITGAPRVVNGKVIIGNGGADMGTVRGYVTAYDSETGKQVWRFYTVPGDPSKPFENKAMEQAAKTWTGEWWKMGGGGTAWDSMAYDPELNLLYIGVGNGQPWNSKVRSPQGGDNLYLSSIVALNPDNGEMVWYYQETPGETWDFTATQNMILADLKINGEMRQVIMQAPKNGFFYVIDRKTGELISAEKFEYANWAFSIDKKTGRPIEVPEARYQDIRAMVFPSPFGAHNWHPMSYNPMTGLVYLPTRHLAQPFMDAKEPYINKLGIFNVAIDAGDDPELTFDLRKLLFYGYLQAWDPIKQRKVWS
;
A
#
# COMPACT_ATOMS: atom_id res chain seq x y z
N ARG A 1 -9.44 12.07 -4.46
CA ARG A 1 -10.13 13.01 -5.37
C ARG A 1 -11.29 12.34 -6.10
N ASP A 2 -11.20 11.10 -6.53
CA ASP A 2 -12.39 10.32 -6.88
C ASP A 2 -12.23 8.92 -6.28
N TYR A 3 -13.32 8.17 -6.13
CA TYR A 3 -13.25 6.81 -5.61
C TYR A 3 -12.46 5.87 -6.53
N GLN A 4 -12.29 6.25 -7.80
CA GLN A 4 -11.46 5.58 -8.79
C GLN A 4 -9.95 5.83 -8.62
N GLU A 5 -9.56 6.72 -7.70
CA GLU A 5 -8.16 7.05 -7.38
C GLU A 5 -7.32 7.52 -8.60
N THR A 6 -7.95 8.09 -9.63
CA THR A 6 -7.28 8.40 -10.91
C THR A 6 -6.19 9.45 -10.83
N ARG A 7 -6.22 10.30 -9.80
CA ARG A 7 -5.35 11.47 -9.66
C ARG A 7 -5.29 12.44 -10.88
N PHE A 8 -6.24 12.39 -11.81
CA PHE A 8 -6.65 13.46 -12.76
C PHE A 8 -7.62 14.58 -12.31
N SER A 9 -7.19 15.85 -12.33
CA SER A 9 -8.08 17.01 -12.10
C SER A 9 -8.66 17.54 -13.41
N PRO A 10 -9.96 17.89 -13.49
CA PRO A 10 -10.55 18.48 -14.69
C PRO A 10 -10.21 19.98 -14.87
N LEU A 11 -9.55 20.62 -13.90
CA LEU A 11 -9.15 22.03 -13.97
C LEU A 11 -8.09 22.25 -15.06
N LYS A 12 -8.25 23.34 -15.84
CA LYS A 12 -7.41 23.63 -17.02
C LYS A 12 -6.81 25.04 -17.04
N GLN A 13 -6.99 25.80 -15.96
CA GLN A 13 -6.45 27.17 -15.87
C GLN A 13 -4.94 27.17 -16.06
N ILE A 14 -4.24 26.24 -15.41
CA ILE A 14 -2.83 25.94 -15.66
C ILE A 14 -2.75 24.83 -16.70
N ASN A 15 -1.98 25.04 -17.77
CA ASN A 15 -1.82 24.11 -18.88
C ASN A 15 -0.44 24.28 -19.55
N SER A 16 -0.15 23.48 -20.58
CA SER A 16 1.15 23.47 -21.27
C SER A 16 1.57 24.82 -21.86
N ASN A 17 0.63 25.72 -22.15
CA ASN A 17 0.93 27.01 -22.76
C ASN A 17 1.31 28.08 -21.73
N ASN A 18 0.96 27.89 -20.45
CA ASN A 18 1.19 28.89 -19.40
C ASN A 18 1.87 28.36 -18.13
N VAL A 19 2.15 27.06 -18.01
CA VAL A 19 2.81 26.47 -16.84
C VAL A 19 4.18 27.09 -16.53
N ALA A 20 4.87 27.62 -17.55
CA ALA A 20 6.12 28.35 -17.38
C ALA A 20 5.98 29.66 -16.57
N GLN A 21 4.75 30.14 -16.36
CA GLN A 21 4.44 31.31 -15.54
C GLN A 21 4.08 30.95 -14.08
N LEU A 22 4.06 29.65 -13.74
CA LEU A 22 3.73 29.19 -12.40
C LEU A 22 4.80 29.65 -11.40
N GLY A 23 4.37 30.17 -10.26
CA GLY A 23 5.25 30.61 -9.18
C GLY A 23 4.66 30.27 -7.81
N LEU A 24 5.49 30.37 -6.77
CA LEU A 24 5.08 30.13 -5.39
C LEU A 24 4.09 31.22 -4.95
N ALA A 25 2.88 30.82 -4.57
CA ALA A 25 1.86 31.74 -4.06
C ALA A 25 2.05 32.01 -2.55
N TRP A 26 2.20 30.95 -1.76
CA TRP A 26 2.50 30.98 -0.33
C TRP A 26 3.10 29.63 0.09
N TYR A 27 3.72 29.58 1.27
CA TYR A 27 4.22 28.36 1.91
C TYR A 27 3.89 28.38 3.40
N LEU A 28 3.90 27.21 4.03
CA LEU A 28 3.74 27.02 5.47
C LEU A 28 4.92 26.18 5.96
N ASP A 29 5.68 26.71 6.90
CA ASP A 29 6.76 25.96 7.56
C ASP A 29 6.20 24.96 8.56
N TYR A 30 6.81 23.78 8.60
CA TYR A 30 6.50 22.73 9.55
C TYR A 30 7.69 22.50 10.48
N ASP A 31 7.47 22.61 11.78
CA ASP A 31 8.50 22.31 12.80
C ASP A 31 8.54 20.80 13.12
N ILE A 32 8.70 19.98 12.08
CA ILE A 32 8.71 18.50 12.18
C ILE A 32 9.85 17.96 11.29
N GLY A 33 10.91 17.45 11.93
CA GLY A 33 12.09 16.88 11.25
C GLY A 33 11.92 15.42 10.80
N ARG A 34 10.87 15.14 10.03
CA ARG A 34 10.49 13.80 9.51
C ARG A 34 9.87 13.92 8.11
N GLY A 35 9.62 12.79 7.44
CA GLY A 35 9.04 12.73 6.11
C GLY A 35 7.58 13.22 6.03
N PHE A 36 7.23 13.81 4.88
CA PHE A 36 5.88 14.28 4.55
C PHE A 36 5.34 13.50 3.34
N GLU A 37 4.34 12.65 3.57
CA GLU A 37 3.74 11.80 2.53
C GLU A 37 2.27 12.17 2.23
N ALA A 38 1.74 13.17 2.93
CA ALA A 38 0.32 13.50 2.87
C ALA A 38 -0.12 13.98 1.48
N THR A 39 -1.28 13.51 1.02
CA THR A 39 -2.05 14.18 -0.03
C THR A 39 -3.06 15.12 0.64
N PRO A 40 -2.91 16.46 0.55
CA PRO A 40 -3.88 17.39 1.14
C PRO A 40 -5.27 17.26 0.52
N LEU A 41 -6.30 17.41 1.34
CA LEU A 41 -7.69 17.52 0.90
C LEU A 41 -8.14 18.98 0.95
N PHE A 42 -8.85 19.43 -0.07
CA PHE A 42 -9.43 20.76 -0.13
C PHE A 42 -10.95 20.68 0.00
N ASP A 43 -11.51 21.46 0.92
CA ASP A 43 -12.95 21.62 1.05
C ASP A 43 -13.30 23.04 1.51
N ASN A 44 -14.15 23.71 0.74
CA ASN A 44 -14.73 25.02 1.04
C ASN A 44 -13.70 26.08 1.52
N GLY A 45 -12.58 26.19 0.81
CA GLY A 45 -11.53 27.17 1.13
C GLY A 45 -10.53 26.72 2.20
N VAL A 46 -10.68 25.52 2.75
CA VAL A 46 -9.78 24.96 3.76
C VAL A 46 -9.02 23.76 3.20
N LEU A 47 -7.71 23.73 3.42
CA LEU A 47 -6.84 22.57 3.20
C LEU A 47 -6.73 21.76 4.49
N TYR A 48 -6.89 20.45 4.39
CA TYR A 48 -6.67 19.49 5.46
C TYR A 48 -5.51 18.59 5.07
N THR A 49 -4.47 18.54 5.89
CA THR A 49 -3.28 17.72 5.62
C THR A 49 -2.76 17.13 6.92
N THR A 50 -1.83 16.19 6.81
CA THR A 50 -1.13 15.62 7.94
C THR A 50 0.37 15.89 7.89
N ALA A 51 0.98 15.80 9.06
CA ALA A 51 2.41 15.69 9.24
C ALA A 51 2.74 14.37 9.95
N ALA A 52 4.00 14.22 10.39
CA ALA A 52 4.47 13.00 11.05
C ALA A 52 3.58 12.57 12.22
N ARG A 53 3.54 11.26 12.45
CA ARG A 53 2.75 10.56 13.49
C ARG A 53 1.23 10.72 13.40
N GLY A 54 0.71 11.46 12.42
CA GLY A 54 -0.73 11.72 12.27
C GLY A 54 -1.19 13.03 12.92
N VAL A 55 -0.29 14.00 13.12
CA VAL A 55 -0.67 15.39 13.39
C VAL A 55 -1.51 15.90 12.21
N VAL A 56 -2.66 16.52 12.48
CA VAL A 56 -3.58 17.04 11.44
C VAL A 56 -3.61 18.56 11.51
N LEU A 57 -3.58 19.22 10.35
CA LEU A 57 -3.71 20.66 10.24
C LEU A 57 -4.87 21.00 9.30
N ALA A 58 -5.68 21.98 9.71
CA ALA A 58 -6.55 22.71 8.81
C ALA A 58 -5.96 24.09 8.52
N VAL A 59 -5.89 24.46 7.26
CA VAL A 59 -5.18 25.65 6.77
C VAL A 59 -6.09 26.42 5.83
N ASP A 60 -6.19 27.73 5.99
CA ASP A 60 -6.86 28.62 5.03
C ASP A 60 -6.10 28.59 3.69
N ALA A 61 -6.75 28.08 2.64
CA ALA A 61 -6.12 27.89 1.34
C ALA A 61 -5.73 29.21 0.65
N LYS A 62 -6.31 30.33 1.06
CA LYS A 62 -6.06 31.66 0.46
C LYS A 62 -4.74 32.24 0.93
N ASN A 63 -4.37 32.05 2.19
CA ASN A 63 -3.26 32.77 2.83
C ASN A 63 -2.30 31.88 3.63
N GLY A 64 -2.54 30.57 3.72
CA GLY A 64 -1.68 29.64 4.44
C GLY A 64 -1.81 29.68 5.96
N LYS A 65 -2.76 30.43 6.52
CA LYS A 65 -2.97 30.52 7.97
C LYS A 65 -3.52 29.20 8.52
N VAL A 66 -2.84 28.64 9.51
CA VAL A 66 -3.35 27.48 10.27
C VAL A 66 -4.59 27.91 11.05
N LEU A 67 -5.71 27.22 10.81
CA LEU A 67 -6.99 27.43 11.47
C LEU A 67 -7.06 26.65 12.79
N TRP A 68 -6.62 25.39 12.75
CA TRP A 68 -6.47 24.53 13.91
C TRP A 68 -5.45 23.42 13.64
N THR A 69 -4.90 22.86 14.72
CA THR A 69 -4.01 21.70 14.71
C THR A 69 -4.50 20.67 15.72
N TYR A 70 -4.48 19.40 15.32
CA TYR A 70 -4.66 18.26 16.22
C TYR A 70 -3.34 17.50 16.33
N ASP A 71 -2.87 17.30 17.55
CA ASP A 71 -1.68 16.48 17.85
C ASP A 71 -2.12 15.23 18.63
N PRO A 72 -1.88 14.01 18.10
CA PRO A 72 -2.23 12.77 18.80
C PRO A 72 -1.38 12.50 20.05
N SER A 73 -0.38 13.33 20.36
CA SER A 73 0.50 13.21 21.54
C SER A 73 1.30 11.90 21.57
N ILE A 74 1.82 11.49 20.40
CA ILE A 74 2.60 10.26 20.24
C ILE A 74 4.07 10.54 20.54
N GLY A 75 4.59 9.90 21.59
CA GLY A 75 6.00 9.99 21.98
C GLY A 75 6.94 9.35 20.97
N GLY A 76 8.19 9.83 20.92
CA GLY A 76 9.21 9.32 19.98
C GLY A 76 9.61 7.86 20.16
N ASN A 77 9.24 7.23 21.28
CA ASN A 77 9.41 5.79 21.50
C ASN A 77 8.63 4.93 20.47
N PHE A 78 7.52 5.45 19.94
CA PHE A 78 6.76 4.77 18.89
C PHE A 78 7.50 4.73 17.54
N ASP A 79 8.45 5.64 17.29
CA ASP A 79 9.20 5.69 16.02
C ASP A 79 9.89 4.34 15.73
N SER A 80 10.36 3.65 16.78
CA SER A 80 11.00 2.33 16.67
C SER A 80 10.07 1.21 16.18
N LYS A 81 8.76 1.41 16.18
CA LYS A 81 7.78 0.40 15.71
C LYS A 81 7.51 0.48 14.21
N GLY A 82 7.97 1.53 13.53
CA GLY A 82 7.81 1.68 12.08
C GLY A 82 9.09 1.32 11.33
N CYS A 83 8.94 0.66 10.18
CA CYS A 83 10.06 0.33 9.29
C CYS A 83 10.65 1.56 8.58
N CYS A 84 9.81 2.55 8.30
CA CYS A 84 9.95 3.37 7.11
C CYS A 84 9.63 4.84 7.40
N ASP A 85 10.14 5.35 8.54
CA ASP A 85 9.88 6.67 9.09
C ASP A 85 8.47 6.85 9.73
N ALA A 86 8.29 7.88 10.56
CA ALA A 86 7.08 8.22 11.29
C ALA A 86 6.07 9.00 10.43
N VAL A 87 5.87 8.56 9.19
CA VAL A 87 5.10 9.27 8.14
C VAL A 87 3.59 9.09 8.27
N ASN A 88 2.84 9.95 7.56
CA ASN A 88 1.39 9.84 7.42
C ASN A 88 0.95 10.30 6.02
N ARG A 89 0.06 9.55 5.37
CA ARG A 89 -0.36 9.77 3.96
C ARG A 89 -1.61 10.63 3.79
N GLY A 90 -2.22 11.08 4.89
CA GLY A 90 -3.30 12.07 4.87
C GLY A 90 -4.52 11.65 5.65
N VAL A 91 -5.58 12.42 5.47
CA VAL A 91 -6.88 12.25 6.12
C VAL A 91 -7.95 11.80 5.13
N ALA A 92 -9.10 11.34 5.66
CA ALA A 92 -10.36 11.25 4.91
C ALA A 92 -11.36 12.29 5.41
N MET A 93 -12.41 12.54 4.64
CA MET A 93 -13.49 13.45 5.01
C MET A 93 -14.85 12.84 4.70
N TYR A 94 -15.80 13.02 5.63
CA TYR A 94 -17.19 12.61 5.46
C TYR A 94 -18.07 13.42 6.40
N GLY A 95 -19.14 14.01 5.85
CA GLY A 95 -20.01 14.93 6.60
C GLY A 95 -19.22 16.11 7.17
N ASP A 96 -19.36 16.31 8.48
CA ASP A 96 -18.70 17.36 9.26
C ASP A 96 -17.39 16.91 9.93
N LYS A 97 -16.83 15.76 9.52
CA LYS A 97 -15.68 15.13 10.18
C LYS A 97 -14.49 14.92 9.24
N VAL A 98 -13.31 14.94 9.85
CA VAL A 98 -12.01 14.58 9.28
C VAL A 98 -11.50 13.35 10.01
N TYR A 99 -11.01 12.33 9.30
CA TYR A 99 -10.55 11.07 9.88
C TYR A 99 -9.07 10.86 9.63
N VAL A 100 -8.34 10.44 10.66
CA VAL A 100 -6.91 10.17 10.58
C VAL A 100 -6.56 8.85 11.27
N GLY A 101 -5.74 8.04 10.60
CA GLY A 101 -5.02 6.95 11.24
C GLY A 101 -3.73 7.49 11.84
N THR A 102 -3.52 7.30 13.13
CA THR A 102 -2.34 7.79 13.85
C THR A 102 -1.31 6.67 14.02
N PHE A 103 -0.05 7.05 14.17
CA PHE A 103 1.07 6.10 14.05
C PHE A 103 1.09 5.02 15.14
N ASP A 104 0.46 5.27 16.29
CA ASP A 104 0.30 4.30 17.38
C ASP A 104 -0.90 3.34 17.20
N GLY A 105 -1.60 3.41 16.07
CA GLY A 105 -2.68 2.48 15.72
C GLY A 105 -4.09 2.95 16.08
N ARG A 106 -4.29 4.20 16.51
CA ARG A 106 -5.64 4.76 16.67
C ARG A 106 -6.21 5.26 15.34
N LEU A 107 -7.51 5.09 15.17
CA LEU A 107 -8.33 5.82 14.20
C LEU A 107 -9.09 6.91 14.95
N VAL A 108 -8.98 8.16 14.48
CA VAL A 108 -9.54 9.33 15.16
C VAL A 108 -10.44 10.09 14.20
N ALA A 109 -11.64 10.47 14.67
CA ALA A 109 -12.50 11.42 13.99
C ALA A 109 -12.45 12.78 14.69
N LEU A 110 -12.22 13.83 13.90
CA LEU A 110 -12.13 15.21 14.32
C LEU A 110 -13.30 15.99 13.73
N ASN A 111 -13.89 16.91 14.48
CA ASN A 111 -14.79 17.89 13.93
C ASN A 111 -14.03 18.80 12.96
N LYS A 112 -14.48 18.87 11.72
CA LYS A 112 -13.81 19.55 10.61
C LYS A 112 -13.58 21.05 10.86
N GLN A 113 -14.48 21.73 11.57
CA GLN A 113 -14.37 23.16 11.82
C GLN A 113 -13.43 23.49 12.99
N SER A 114 -13.40 22.67 14.03
CA SER A 114 -12.72 22.99 15.29
C SER A 114 -11.48 22.14 15.58
N GLY A 115 -11.28 21.03 14.88
CA GLY A 115 -10.22 20.06 15.15
C GLY A 115 -10.42 19.24 16.43
N LYS A 116 -11.55 19.40 17.13
CA LYS A 116 -11.84 18.65 18.36
C LYS A 116 -12.15 17.20 18.06
N VAL A 117 -11.63 16.29 18.87
CA VAL A 117 -11.94 14.86 18.79
C VAL A 117 -13.43 14.63 19.03
N VAL A 118 -14.07 13.93 18.10
CA VAL A 118 -15.45 13.43 18.21
C VAL A 118 -15.44 12.03 18.80
N TRP A 119 -14.58 11.16 18.26
CA TRP A 119 -14.32 9.82 18.79
C TRP A 119 -12.91 9.36 18.40
N GLU A 120 -12.37 8.40 19.14
CA GLU A 120 -11.15 7.67 18.80
C GLU A 120 -11.29 6.18 19.15
N THR A 121 -10.67 5.32 18.34
CA THR A 121 -10.68 3.87 18.52
C THR A 121 -9.27 3.32 18.31
N VAL A 122 -8.76 2.55 19.27
CA VAL A 122 -7.52 1.77 19.08
C VAL A 122 -7.83 0.59 18.16
N THR A 123 -7.19 0.53 16.99
CA THR A 123 -7.52 -0.47 15.96
C THR A 123 -6.64 -1.72 16.05
N VAL A 124 -5.50 -1.61 16.74
CA VAL A 124 -4.41 -2.60 16.78
C VAL A 124 -4.08 -3.03 18.19
N ASP A 125 -3.43 -4.19 18.33
CA ASP A 125 -2.77 -4.57 19.58
C ASP A 125 -1.47 -3.76 19.74
N GLN A 126 -1.52 -2.72 20.57
CA GLN A 126 -0.40 -1.81 20.80
C GLN A 126 0.78 -2.44 21.54
N SER A 127 0.67 -3.69 22.02
CA SER A 127 1.83 -4.45 22.52
C SER A 127 2.74 -4.94 21.40
N LYS A 128 2.26 -4.93 20.15
CA LYS A 128 2.98 -5.34 18.94
C LYS A 128 3.46 -4.13 18.14
N ASP A 129 4.21 -4.40 17.08
CA ASP A 129 4.79 -3.37 16.19
C ASP A 129 3.84 -3.00 15.04
N TYR A 130 2.56 -2.88 15.34
CA TYR A 130 1.62 -2.27 14.41
C TYR A 130 1.81 -0.76 14.37
N THR A 131 1.68 -0.20 13.17
CA THR A 131 1.58 1.24 12.95
C THR A 131 0.49 1.54 11.91
N ILE A 132 0.04 2.79 11.83
CA ILE A 132 -0.81 3.26 10.73
C ILE A 132 -0.14 4.45 10.07
N THR A 133 0.15 4.31 8.78
CA THR A 133 0.76 5.35 7.94
C THR A 133 -0.14 5.74 6.76
N GLY A 134 -0.96 4.82 6.25
CA GLY A 134 -1.90 5.05 5.15
C GLY A 134 -3.07 5.97 5.53
N ALA A 135 -3.63 6.64 4.53
CA ALA A 135 -4.82 7.46 4.70
C ALA A 135 -6.10 6.59 4.72
N PRO A 136 -7.05 6.83 5.64
CA PRO A 136 -8.34 6.15 5.61
C PRO A 136 -9.12 6.51 4.34
N ARG A 137 -10.07 5.66 3.95
CA ARG A 137 -11.12 5.99 2.96
C ARG A 137 -12.48 5.89 3.64
N VAL A 138 -13.46 6.67 3.20
CA VAL A 138 -14.85 6.55 3.69
C VAL A 138 -15.73 6.03 2.58
N VAL A 139 -16.44 4.92 2.84
CA VAL A 139 -17.35 4.27 1.90
C VAL A 139 -18.69 4.04 2.60
N ASN A 140 -19.78 4.63 2.07
CA ASN A 140 -21.14 4.44 2.58
C ASN A 140 -21.25 4.59 4.12
N GLY A 141 -20.68 5.67 4.66
CA GLY A 141 -20.69 5.97 6.10
C GLY A 141 -19.75 5.10 6.94
N LYS A 142 -18.84 4.34 6.32
CA LYS A 142 -17.86 3.49 7.00
C LYS A 142 -16.45 3.98 6.71
N VAL A 143 -15.67 4.23 7.77
CA VAL A 143 -14.26 4.61 7.68
C VAL A 143 -13.43 3.33 7.61
N ILE A 144 -12.75 3.14 6.49
CA ILE A 144 -11.94 1.98 6.19
C ILE A 144 -10.48 2.32 6.47
N ILE A 145 -9.82 1.47 7.27
CA ILE A 145 -8.40 1.63 7.58
C ILE A 145 -7.73 0.26 7.76
N GLY A 146 -6.48 0.15 7.28
CA GLY A 146 -5.60 -0.99 7.53
C GLY A 146 -4.48 -0.64 8.51
N ASN A 147 -3.33 -1.30 8.36
CA ASN A 147 -2.16 -1.11 9.21
C ASN A 147 -0.88 -1.49 8.46
N GLY A 148 0.27 -1.15 9.03
CA GLY A 148 1.61 -1.61 8.67
C GLY A 148 2.26 -2.43 9.80
N GLY A 149 3.51 -2.86 9.58
CA GLY A 149 4.34 -3.54 10.58
C GLY A 149 4.96 -4.87 10.14
N ALA A 150 4.68 -5.35 8.92
CA ALA A 150 5.11 -6.68 8.44
C ALA A 150 6.63 -6.90 8.54
N ASP A 151 7.41 -5.82 8.48
CA ASP A 151 8.87 -5.89 8.53
C ASP A 151 9.41 -5.85 9.97
N MET A 152 8.61 -5.46 10.96
CA MET A 152 9.09 -5.04 12.29
C MET A 152 8.87 -6.07 13.40
N GLY A 153 7.77 -6.79 13.44
CA GLY A 153 7.50 -7.71 14.56
C GLY A 153 6.18 -8.43 14.34
N THR A 154 5.82 -9.43 15.15
CA THR A 154 4.69 -10.36 14.88
C THR A 154 3.36 -9.65 14.57
N VAL A 155 3.10 -9.32 13.31
CA VAL A 155 1.87 -8.67 12.86
C VAL A 155 1.14 -9.50 11.83
N ARG A 156 -0.19 -9.53 11.99
CA ARG A 156 -1.15 -10.13 11.07
C ARG A 156 -1.94 -9.02 10.40
N GLY A 157 -1.89 -8.95 9.07
CA GLY A 157 -2.57 -7.91 8.32
C GLY A 157 -4.09 -8.02 8.38
N TYR A 158 -4.75 -6.87 8.34
CA TYR A 158 -6.20 -6.75 8.20
C TYR A 158 -6.60 -5.36 7.70
N VAL A 159 -7.83 -5.29 7.20
CA VAL A 159 -8.58 -4.05 6.98
C VAL A 159 -9.82 -4.08 7.86
N THR A 160 -10.19 -2.94 8.44
CA THR A 160 -11.39 -2.82 9.28
C THR A 160 -12.24 -1.65 8.82
N ALA A 161 -13.55 -1.85 8.82
CA ALA A 161 -14.53 -0.78 8.67
C ALA A 161 -15.07 -0.36 10.03
N TYR A 162 -15.09 0.95 10.27
CA TYR A 162 -15.68 1.56 11.45
C TYR A 162 -16.83 2.47 11.06
N ASP A 163 -17.88 2.50 11.86
CA ASP A 163 -18.98 3.43 11.69
C ASP A 163 -18.46 4.88 11.82
N SER A 164 -18.74 5.71 10.81
CA SER A 164 -18.18 7.07 10.71
C SER A 164 -18.65 8.02 11.82
N GLU A 165 -19.82 7.75 12.40
CA GLU A 165 -20.40 8.60 13.45
C GLU A 165 -19.92 8.19 14.85
N THR A 166 -19.71 6.89 15.09
CA THR A 166 -19.50 6.35 16.44
C THR A 166 -18.12 5.73 16.66
N GLY A 167 -17.35 5.44 15.62
CA GLY A 167 -16.07 4.76 15.71
C GLY A 167 -16.17 3.27 16.07
N LYS A 168 -17.38 2.70 16.09
CA LYS A 168 -17.60 1.28 16.37
C LYS A 168 -17.18 0.42 15.19
N GLN A 169 -16.47 -0.67 15.45
CA GLN A 169 -16.12 -1.65 14.43
C GLN A 169 -17.39 -2.27 13.82
N VAL A 170 -17.51 -2.24 12.49
CA VAL A 170 -18.60 -2.86 11.72
C VAL A 170 -18.19 -4.26 11.28
N TRP A 171 -17.04 -4.36 10.61
CA TRP A 171 -16.46 -5.64 10.17
C TRP A 171 -14.93 -5.53 10.10
N ARG A 172 -14.27 -6.69 10.14
CA ARG A 172 -12.81 -6.82 9.93
C ARG A 172 -12.54 -7.98 8.97
N PHE A 173 -11.69 -7.72 7.97
CA PHE A 173 -11.15 -8.72 7.07
C PHE A 173 -9.66 -8.91 7.34
N TYR A 174 -9.27 -10.07 7.86
CA TYR A 174 -7.86 -10.46 7.93
C TYR A 174 -7.36 -10.86 6.54
N THR A 175 -6.12 -10.53 6.22
CA THR A 175 -5.51 -10.79 4.90
C THR A 175 -4.70 -12.09 4.87
N VAL A 176 -4.37 -12.64 6.02
CA VAL A 176 -3.66 -13.94 6.16
C VAL A 176 -4.30 -14.78 7.28
N PRO A 177 -4.26 -16.11 7.19
CA PRO A 177 -4.87 -17.00 8.18
C PRO A 177 -4.16 -16.94 9.53
N GLY A 178 -4.93 -17.12 10.61
CA GLY A 178 -4.42 -17.19 11.98
C GLY A 178 -3.99 -18.60 12.38
N ASP A 179 -3.97 -18.83 13.70
CA ASP A 179 -3.71 -20.13 14.29
C ASP A 179 -4.76 -21.16 13.83
N PRO A 180 -4.38 -22.21 13.07
CA PRO A 180 -5.31 -23.18 12.49
C PRO A 180 -5.97 -24.08 13.55
N SER A 181 -5.51 -24.06 14.81
CA SER A 181 -6.19 -24.73 15.92
C SER A 181 -7.44 -24.00 16.41
N LYS A 182 -7.66 -22.75 15.97
CA LYS A 182 -8.81 -21.91 16.32
C LYS A 182 -9.78 -21.79 15.12
N PRO A 183 -11.06 -21.46 15.37
CA PRO A 183 -11.99 -21.14 14.29
C PRO A 183 -11.48 -19.97 13.43
N PHE A 184 -11.52 -20.13 12.11
CA PHE A 184 -11.23 -19.05 11.17
C PHE A 184 -12.36 -18.01 11.17
N GLU A 185 -12.00 -16.74 10.96
CA GLU A 185 -12.95 -15.63 11.01
C GLU A 185 -13.97 -15.65 9.85
N ASN A 186 -13.60 -16.26 8.71
CA ASN A 186 -14.45 -16.43 7.54
C ASN A 186 -13.92 -17.55 6.63
N LYS A 187 -14.70 -17.89 5.58
CA LYS A 187 -14.33 -18.90 4.58
C LYS A 187 -13.04 -18.56 3.83
N ALA A 188 -12.76 -17.28 3.60
CA ALA A 188 -11.54 -16.86 2.90
C ALA A 188 -10.29 -17.24 3.71
N MET A 189 -10.29 -17.01 5.03
CA MET A 189 -9.19 -17.43 5.91
C MET A 189 -9.04 -18.94 5.99
N GLU A 190 -10.15 -19.69 6.00
CA GLU A 190 -10.10 -21.16 5.95
C GLU A 190 -9.47 -21.68 4.64
N GLN A 191 -9.84 -21.11 3.49
CA GLN A 191 -9.22 -21.49 2.22
C GLN A 191 -7.75 -21.05 2.14
N ALA A 192 -7.45 -19.84 2.60
CA ALA A 192 -6.10 -19.30 2.63
C ALA A 192 -5.16 -20.24 3.41
N ALA A 193 -5.58 -20.73 4.58
CA ALA A 193 -4.79 -21.62 5.44
C ALA A 193 -4.24 -22.87 4.73
N LYS A 194 -4.93 -23.37 3.70
CA LYS A 194 -4.47 -24.52 2.90
C LYS A 194 -3.21 -24.23 2.07
N THR A 195 -2.87 -22.96 1.91
CA THR A 195 -1.71 -22.49 1.14
C THR A 195 -0.53 -22.08 2.01
N TRP A 196 -0.62 -22.30 3.32
CA TRP A 196 0.43 -22.03 4.29
C TRP A 196 0.88 -23.32 4.96
N THR A 197 2.14 -23.34 5.37
CA THR A 197 2.79 -24.51 5.99
C THR A 197 3.62 -24.06 7.21
N GLY A 198 3.94 -24.98 8.12
CA GLY A 198 4.63 -24.65 9.36
C GLY A 198 3.79 -23.82 10.35
N GLU A 199 4.45 -22.98 11.15
CA GLU A 199 3.83 -22.22 12.24
C GLU A 199 3.77 -20.71 11.98
N TRP A 200 3.37 -20.32 10.77
CA TRP A 200 3.39 -18.92 10.30
C TRP A 200 2.70 -17.93 11.26
N TRP A 201 1.62 -18.35 11.93
CA TRP A 201 0.83 -17.51 12.83
C TRP A 201 1.61 -17.03 14.05
N LYS A 202 2.67 -17.75 14.47
CA LYS A 202 3.57 -17.31 15.55
C LYS A 202 4.43 -16.11 15.13
N MET A 203 4.65 -15.96 13.83
CA MET A 203 5.39 -14.84 13.21
C MET A 203 4.45 -13.74 12.70
N GLY A 204 3.13 -13.96 12.76
CA GLY A 204 2.09 -13.02 12.32
C GLY A 204 1.68 -13.22 10.86
N GLY A 205 2.61 -13.68 10.01
CA GLY A 205 2.37 -13.97 8.60
C GLY A 205 2.46 -12.75 7.68
N GLY A 206 2.30 -11.53 8.19
CA GLY A 206 2.39 -10.29 7.42
C GLY A 206 1.06 -9.94 6.74
N GLY A 207 1.12 -9.50 5.48
CA GLY A 207 -0.06 -9.14 4.69
C GLY A 207 -0.70 -7.81 5.08
N THR A 208 0.05 -6.89 5.66
CA THR A 208 -0.47 -5.61 6.14
C THR A 208 -0.97 -4.72 5.00
N ALA A 209 -2.16 -4.14 5.13
CA ALA A 209 -2.79 -3.27 4.13
C ALA A 209 -2.52 -1.79 4.46
N TRP A 210 -1.32 -1.31 4.15
CA TRP A 210 -0.78 -0.08 4.73
C TRP A 210 -0.97 1.21 3.92
N ASP A 211 -1.51 1.14 2.68
CA ASP A 211 -1.65 2.32 1.82
C ASP A 211 -2.93 2.34 0.97
N SER A 212 -2.89 1.79 -0.25
CA SER A 212 -3.89 2.11 -1.25
C SER A 212 -5.17 1.28 -1.13
N MET A 213 -6.30 1.95 -1.40
CA MET A 213 -7.64 1.39 -1.48
C MET A 213 -8.40 2.15 -2.56
N ALA A 214 -9.29 1.49 -3.30
CA ALA A 214 -10.17 2.12 -4.28
C ALA A 214 -11.61 1.63 -4.09
N TYR A 215 -12.59 2.37 -4.59
CA TYR A 215 -14.01 2.00 -4.46
C TYR A 215 -14.74 2.20 -5.79
N ASP A 216 -15.56 1.21 -6.16
CA ASP A 216 -16.52 1.34 -7.25
C ASP A 216 -17.94 1.40 -6.68
N PRO A 217 -18.62 2.57 -6.73
CA PRO A 217 -19.98 2.70 -6.25
C PRO A 217 -21.02 1.99 -7.12
N GLU A 218 -20.75 1.76 -8.41
CA GLU A 218 -21.68 1.06 -9.32
C GLU A 218 -21.67 -0.45 -9.05
N LEU A 219 -20.49 -1.01 -8.80
CA LEU A 219 -20.34 -2.43 -8.45
C LEU A 219 -20.52 -2.69 -6.95
N ASN A 220 -20.52 -1.64 -6.12
CA ASN A 220 -20.42 -1.69 -4.67
C ASN A 220 -19.25 -2.59 -4.21
N LEU A 221 -18.06 -2.36 -4.77
CA LEU A 221 -16.85 -3.12 -4.44
C LEU A 221 -15.76 -2.20 -3.89
N LEU A 222 -15.23 -2.57 -2.73
CA LEU A 222 -14.03 -1.98 -2.12
C LEU A 222 -12.82 -2.83 -2.51
N TYR A 223 -11.81 -2.23 -3.12
CA TYR A 223 -10.56 -2.88 -3.47
C TYR A 223 -9.48 -2.51 -2.46
N ILE A 224 -8.79 -3.52 -1.94
CA ILE A 224 -7.67 -3.36 -1.01
C ILE A 224 -6.41 -4.01 -1.59
N GLY A 225 -5.27 -3.37 -1.35
CA GLY A 225 -3.96 -3.96 -1.62
C GLY A 225 -3.39 -4.65 -0.39
N VAL A 226 -2.78 -5.83 -0.57
CA VAL A 226 -2.20 -6.63 0.52
C VAL A 226 -0.68 -6.63 0.44
N GLY A 227 -0.03 -6.44 1.58
CA GLY A 227 1.43 -6.36 1.70
C GLY A 227 2.18 -7.69 1.58
N ASN A 228 3.47 -7.61 1.89
CA ASN A 228 4.46 -8.68 1.93
C ASN A 228 4.28 -9.62 3.13
N GLY A 229 4.95 -10.77 3.09
CA GLY A 229 4.94 -11.76 4.15
C GLY A 229 5.86 -11.42 5.33
N GLN A 230 5.56 -12.00 6.49
CA GLN A 230 6.41 -11.91 7.68
C GLN A 230 6.84 -13.29 8.22
N PRO A 231 8.16 -13.55 8.35
CA PRO A 231 9.26 -12.77 7.76
C PRO A 231 9.22 -12.77 6.22
N TRP A 232 10.07 -11.98 5.57
CA TRP A 232 10.15 -11.95 4.10
C TRP A 232 10.52 -13.33 3.56
N ASN A 233 11.51 -13.98 4.15
CA ASN A 233 11.97 -15.29 3.71
C ASN A 233 10.89 -16.37 3.85
N SER A 234 10.37 -16.86 2.71
CA SER A 234 9.33 -17.87 2.68
C SER A 234 9.77 -19.21 3.25
N LYS A 235 11.06 -19.56 3.22
CA LYS A 235 11.60 -20.80 3.82
C LYS A 235 11.45 -20.82 5.33
N VAL A 236 11.50 -19.65 5.96
CA VAL A 236 11.23 -19.49 7.40
C VAL A 236 9.73 -19.38 7.65
N ARG A 237 9.05 -18.52 6.88
CA ARG A 237 7.63 -18.21 7.07
C ARG A 237 6.70 -19.40 6.81
N SER A 238 6.95 -20.15 5.74
CA SER A 238 6.17 -21.30 5.27
C SER A 238 7.12 -22.36 4.67
N PRO A 239 7.74 -23.21 5.51
CA PRO A 239 8.91 -24.01 5.12
C PRO A 239 8.69 -25.03 4.01
N GLN A 240 7.46 -25.50 3.81
CA GLN A 240 7.10 -26.41 2.72
C GLN A 240 6.53 -25.65 1.49
N GLY A 241 6.66 -24.32 1.47
CA GLY A 241 6.22 -23.46 0.38
C GLY A 241 4.74 -23.10 0.47
N GLY A 242 4.10 -23.00 -0.70
CA GLY A 242 2.71 -22.57 -0.83
C GLY A 242 2.54 -21.10 -1.21
N ASP A 243 1.36 -20.80 -1.75
CA ASP A 243 1.03 -19.47 -2.28
C ASP A 243 0.93 -18.41 -1.18
N ASN A 244 0.74 -18.82 0.08
CA ASN A 244 0.61 -17.93 1.23
C ASN A 244 -0.48 -16.85 1.03
N LEU A 245 -1.70 -17.28 0.66
CA LEU A 245 -2.83 -16.36 0.46
C LEU A 245 -3.13 -15.54 1.73
N TYR A 246 -3.43 -14.25 1.65
CA TYR A 246 -3.57 -13.40 0.45
C TYR A 246 -2.41 -12.41 0.31
N LEU A 247 -1.18 -12.80 0.67
CA LEU A 247 0.00 -11.93 0.49
C LEU A 247 0.10 -11.40 -0.95
N SER A 248 0.58 -10.17 -1.11
CA SER A 248 0.79 -9.50 -2.40
C SER A 248 -0.37 -9.68 -3.37
N SER A 249 -1.58 -9.37 -2.89
CA SER A 249 -2.81 -9.52 -3.66
C SER A 249 -3.61 -8.22 -3.73
N ILE A 250 -4.38 -8.06 -4.80
CA ILE A 250 -5.58 -7.23 -4.79
C ILE A 250 -6.72 -8.09 -4.28
N VAL A 251 -7.50 -7.56 -3.33
CA VAL A 251 -8.70 -8.23 -2.81
C VAL A 251 -9.89 -7.29 -2.96
N ALA A 252 -10.96 -7.77 -3.59
CA ALA A 252 -12.24 -7.07 -3.66
C ALA A 252 -13.16 -7.56 -2.55
N LEU A 253 -13.69 -6.61 -1.78
CA LEU A 253 -14.56 -6.82 -0.65
C LEU A 253 -15.91 -6.17 -0.89
N ASN A 254 -16.97 -6.79 -0.40
CA ASN A 254 -18.24 -6.11 -0.19
C ASN A 254 -18.06 -5.11 0.96
N PRO A 255 -18.26 -3.79 0.74
CA PRO A 255 -18.00 -2.76 1.74
C PRO A 255 -18.99 -2.79 2.92
N ASP A 256 -20.13 -3.46 2.78
CA ASP A 256 -21.16 -3.49 3.82
C ASP A 256 -20.88 -4.53 4.91
N ASN A 257 -20.27 -5.66 4.55
CA ASN A 257 -20.05 -6.77 5.48
C ASN A 257 -18.59 -7.30 5.49
N GLY A 258 -17.72 -6.82 4.60
CA GLY A 258 -16.31 -7.26 4.51
C GLY A 258 -16.13 -8.64 3.88
N GLU A 259 -17.15 -9.22 3.26
CA GLU A 259 -17.04 -10.51 2.56
C GLU A 259 -16.19 -10.35 1.29
N MET A 260 -15.27 -11.28 1.08
CA MET A 260 -14.43 -11.29 -0.12
C MET A 260 -15.24 -11.75 -1.33
N VAL A 261 -15.20 -10.96 -2.41
CA VAL A 261 -15.86 -11.25 -3.68
C VAL A 261 -14.90 -11.94 -4.64
N TRP A 262 -13.70 -11.38 -4.81
CA TRP A 262 -12.63 -11.97 -5.60
C TRP A 262 -11.26 -11.50 -5.09
N TYR A 263 -10.21 -12.21 -5.48
CA TYR A 263 -8.83 -11.76 -5.28
C TYR A 263 -7.99 -12.06 -6.52
N TYR A 264 -6.92 -11.31 -6.73
CA TYR A 264 -5.87 -11.61 -7.68
C TYR A 264 -4.51 -11.50 -6.96
N GLN A 265 -3.77 -12.61 -6.90
CA GLN A 265 -2.47 -12.65 -6.24
C GLN A 265 -1.35 -12.35 -7.26
N GLU A 266 -0.75 -11.17 -7.14
CA GLU A 266 0.29 -10.68 -8.06
C GLU A 266 1.63 -11.39 -7.85
N THR A 267 1.90 -11.88 -6.64
CA THR A 267 3.19 -12.53 -6.30
C THR A 267 2.98 -13.70 -5.34
N PRO A 268 2.59 -14.90 -5.85
CA PRO A 268 2.40 -16.09 -5.04
C PRO A 268 3.66 -16.51 -4.27
N GLY A 269 3.50 -16.85 -3.00
CA GLY A 269 4.60 -17.25 -2.14
C GLY A 269 5.65 -16.16 -1.92
N GLU A 270 5.30 -14.88 -2.12
CA GLU A 270 6.12 -13.67 -1.98
C GLU A 270 7.30 -13.81 -0.99
N THR A 271 8.53 -13.47 -1.41
CA THR A 271 9.71 -13.62 -0.55
C THR A 271 10.74 -12.48 -0.65
N TRP A 272 10.39 -11.37 -1.28
CA TRP A 272 11.27 -10.27 -1.69
C TRP A 272 10.88 -8.90 -1.14
N ASP A 273 9.87 -8.84 -0.25
CA ASP A 273 9.15 -7.62 0.11
C ASP A 273 8.44 -6.96 -1.09
N PHE A 274 7.81 -7.78 -1.93
CA PHE A 274 6.94 -7.31 -3.00
C PHE A 274 5.49 -7.19 -2.51
N THR A 275 5.15 -6.00 -2.03
CA THR A 275 3.78 -5.65 -1.66
C THR A 275 2.89 -5.38 -2.89
N ALA A 276 1.59 -5.61 -2.76
CA ALA A 276 0.53 -5.17 -3.69
C ALA A 276 -0.32 -4.03 -3.11
N THR A 277 0.29 -3.15 -2.31
CA THR A 277 -0.38 -2.03 -1.60
C THR A 277 -0.28 -0.70 -2.35
N GLN A 278 0.28 -0.72 -3.56
CA GLN A 278 0.50 0.47 -4.39
C GLN A 278 -0.83 1.00 -4.94
N ASN A 279 -0.78 2.22 -5.47
CA ASN A 279 -1.97 2.89 -5.98
C ASN A 279 -2.71 2.04 -7.03
N MET A 280 -4.02 1.89 -6.82
CA MET A 280 -4.94 1.15 -7.69
C MET A 280 -5.84 2.16 -8.40
N ILE A 281 -5.79 2.21 -9.72
CA ILE A 281 -6.62 3.13 -10.51
C ILE A 281 -7.77 2.35 -11.16
N LEU A 282 -8.99 2.81 -10.97
CA LEU A 282 -10.16 2.29 -11.69
C LEU A 282 -10.39 3.13 -12.95
N ALA A 283 -10.59 2.47 -14.10
CA ALA A 283 -10.86 3.15 -15.35
C ALA A 283 -11.69 2.27 -16.29
N ASP A 284 -12.33 2.89 -17.28
CA ASP A 284 -12.96 2.17 -18.37
C ASP A 284 -12.08 2.31 -19.62
N LEU A 285 -11.62 1.18 -20.15
CA LEU A 285 -10.69 1.13 -21.27
C LEU A 285 -11.31 0.37 -22.44
N LYS A 286 -11.14 0.89 -23.66
CA LYS A 286 -11.53 0.19 -24.88
C LYS A 286 -10.43 -0.81 -25.30
N ILE A 287 -10.57 -2.06 -24.91
CA ILE A 287 -9.59 -3.14 -25.16
C ILE A 287 -10.17 -4.10 -26.20
N ASN A 288 -9.43 -4.33 -27.29
CA ASN A 288 -9.87 -5.18 -28.42
C ASN A 288 -11.26 -4.81 -28.99
N GLY A 289 -11.61 -3.52 -28.95
CA GLY A 289 -12.89 -3.02 -29.45
C GLY A 289 -14.02 -2.98 -28.41
N GLU A 290 -13.86 -3.64 -27.27
CA GLU A 290 -14.85 -3.71 -26.20
C GLU A 290 -14.51 -2.76 -25.04
N MET A 291 -15.53 -2.17 -24.42
CA MET A 291 -15.32 -1.37 -23.21
C MET A 291 -15.17 -2.31 -22.01
N ARG A 292 -14.05 -2.19 -21.30
CA ARG A 292 -13.72 -3.02 -20.13
C ARG A 292 -13.60 -2.14 -18.89
N GLN A 293 -14.28 -2.56 -17.83
CA GLN A 293 -14.18 -1.96 -16.50
C GLN A 293 -12.94 -2.53 -15.80
N VAL A 294 -11.85 -1.75 -15.71
CA VAL A 294 -10.56 -2.25 -15.23
C VAL A 294 -10.14 -1.63 -13.89
N ILE A 295 -9.29 -2.38 -13.18
CA ILE A 295 -8.41 -1.91 -12.12
C ILE A 295 -6.96 -2.08 -12.60
N MET A 296 -6.18 -1.01 -12.45
CA MET A 296 -4.79 -0.95 -12.89
C MET A 296 -3.88 -0.78 -11.69
N GLN A 297 -2.81 -1.58 -11.61
CA GLN A 297 -1.82 -1.46 -10.55
C GLN A 297 -0.40 -1.68 -11.10
N ALA A 298 0.54 -0.85 -10.63
CA ALA A 298 1.97 -1.05 -10.80
C ALA A 298 2.59 -1.35 -9.41
N PRO A 299 2.54 -2.58 -8.90
CA PRO A 299 3.10 -2.94 -7.59
C PRO A 299 4.64 -2.91 -7.58
N LYS A 300 5.22 -3.23 -6.41
CA LYS A 300 6.68 -3.27 -6.23
C LYS A 300 7.40 -4.20 -7.21
N ASN A 301 6.75 -5.26 -7.67
CA ASN A 301 7.38 -6.36 -8.41
C ASN A 301 7.80 -6.04 -9.86
N GLY A 302 7.48 -4.85 -10.39
CA GLY A 302 7.92 -4.39 -11.72
C GLY A 302 6.99 -4.74 -12.89
N PHE A 303 5.85 -5.39 -12.64
CA PHE A 303 4.81 -5.64 -13.65
C PHE A 303 3.67 -4.63 -13.52
N PHE A 304 3.07 -4.25 -14.64
CA PHE A 304 1.89 -3.37 -14.70
C PHE A 304 0.67 -4.21 -15.03
N TYR A 305 -0.24 -4.36 -14.08
CA TYR A 305 -1.42 -5.21 -14.18
C TYR A 305 -2.63 -4.41 -14.64
N VAL A 306 -3.38 -4.99 -15.57
CA VAL A 306 -4.74 -4.56 -15.93
C VAL A 306 -5.65 -5.76 -15.70
N ILE A 307 -6.59 -5.60 -14.78
CA ILE A 307 -7.48 -6.66 -14.30
C ILE A 307 -8.92 -6.17 -14.46
N ASP A 308 -9.83 -7.07 -14.81
CA ASP A 308 -11.26 -6.77 -14.80
C ASP A 308 -11.73 -6.54 -13.36
N ARG A 309 -12.15 -5.31 -13.03
CA ARG A 309 -12.45 -4.94 -11.64
C ARG A 309 -13.72 -5.58 -11.10
N LYS A 310 -14.55 -6.18 -11.97
CA LYS A 310 -15.77 -6.88 -11.56
C LYS A 310 -15.47 -8.32 -11.17
N THR A 311 -14.59 -8.99 -11.90
CA THR A 311 -14.38 -10.45 -11.78
C THR A 311 -13.03 -10.85 -11.19
N GLY A 312 -12.04 -9.95 -11.20
CA GLY A 312 -10.65 -10.28 -10.85
C GLY A 312 -9.88 -10.99 -11.97
N GLU A 313 -10.46 -11.09 -13.17
CA GLU A 313 -9.81 -11.71 -14.32
C GLU A 313 -8.63 -10.87 -14.83
N LEU A 314 -7.45 -11.48 -14.97
CA LEU A 314 -6.30 -10.84 -15.57
C LEU A 314 -6.55 -10.55 -17.06
N ILE A 315 -6.46 -9.28 -17.46
CA ILE A 315 -6.55 -8.88 -18.87
C ILE A 315 -5.14 -8.81 -19.49
N SER A 316 -4.19 -8.17 -18.81
CA SER A 316 -2.81 -8.09 -19.25
C SER A 316 -1.86 -7.74 -18.11
N ALA A 317 -0.61 -8.20 -18.21
CA ALA A 317 0.47 -7.82 -17.30
C ALA A 317 1.81 -7.87 -18.02
N GLU A 318 2.52 -6.75 -18.07
CA GLU A 318 3.85 -6.65 -18.69
C GLU A 318 4.80 -5.86 -17.79
N LYS A 319 6.11 -6.03 -17.99
CA LYS A 319 7.12 -5.31 -17.21
C LYS A 319 7.13 -3.82 -17.54
N PHE A 320 6.88 -2.95 -16.56
CA PHE A 320 7.06 -1.50 -16.72
C PHE A 320 8.47 -1.02 -16.33
N GLU A 321 9.21 -1.88 -15.65
CA GLU A 321 10.60 -1.68 -15.24
C GLU A 321 11.34 -3.03 -15.33
N TYR A 322 12.67 -2.98 -15.40
CA TYR A 322 13.48 -4.18 -15.35
C TYR A 322 13.19 -5.00 -14.09
N ALA A 323 12.82 -6.26 -14.33
CA ALA A 323 12.55 -7.26 -13.30
C ALA A 323 13.18 -8.57 -13.74
N ASN A 324 14.01 -9.17 -12.87
CA ASN A 324 14.70 -10.43 -13.15
C ASN A 324 14.19 -11.60 -12.30
N TRP A 325 13.21 -11.37 -11.42
CA TRP A 325 12.63 -12.42 -10.59
C TRP A 325 11.64 -13.33 -11.34
N ALA A 326 11.03 -12.81 -12.41
CA ALA A 326 10.12 -13.55 -13.28
C ALA A 326 10.35 -13.17 -14.74
N PHE A 327 10.18 -14.13 -15.65
CA PHE A 327 10.28 -13.90 -17.09
C PHE A 327 9.09 -13.10 -17.61
N SER A 328 7.88 -13.51 -17.24
CA SER A 328 6.59 -12.91 -17.65
C SER A 328 5.47 -13.34 -16.69
N ILE A 329 4.24 -12.87 -16.93
CA ILE A 329 3.02 -13.41 -16.32
C ILE A 329 2.34 -14.34 -17.33
N ASP A 330 2.08 -15.58 -16.94
CA ASP A 330 1.32 -16.52 -17.75
C ASP A 330 -0.16 -16.10 -17.79
N LYS A 331 -0.67 -15.74 -18.96
CA LYS A 331 -2.04 -15.22 -19.13
C LYS A 331 -3.14 -16.25 -18.87
N LYS A 332 -2.85 -17.54 -18.92
CA LYS A 332 -3.86 -18.60 -18.71
C LYS A 332 -4.08 -18.86 -17.22
N THR A 333 -2.99 -18.89 -16.47
CA THR A 333 -2.98 -19.18 -15.04
C THR A 333 -3.03 -17.91 -14.18
N GLY A 334 -2.64 -16.77 -14.75
CA GLY A 334 -2.49 -15.50 -14.04
C GLY A 334 -1.24 -15.42 -13.18
N ARG A 335 -0.34 -16.42 -13.23
CA ARG A 335 0.82 -16.56 -12.33
C ARG A 335 2.12 -16.07 -12.98
N PRO A 336 3.07 -15.54 -12.21
CA PRO A 336 4.41 -15.28 -12.71
C PRO A 336 5.11 -16.58 -13.14
N ILE A 337 5.80 -16.55 -14.27
CA ILE A 337 6.78 -17.57 -14.65
C ILE A 337 8.11 -17.16 -14.02
N GLU A 338 8.35 -17.65 -12.80
CA GLU A 338 9.51 -17.26 -12.00
C GLU A 338 10.84 -17.73 -12.63
N VAL A 339 11.88 -16.92 -12.43
CA VAL A 339 13.27 -17.32 -12.64
C VAL A 339 13.69 -18.12 -11.40
N PRO A 340 14.04 -19.41 -11.50
CA PRO A 340 14.30 -20.26 -10.33
C PRO A 340 15.35 -19.66 -9.39
N GLU A 341 16.40 -19.03 -9.93
CA GLU A 341 17.49 -18.42 -9.19
C GLU A 341 17.08 -17.20 -8.35
N ALA A 342 15.90 -16.61 -8.61
CA ALA A 342 15.39 -15.51 -7.81
C ALA A 342 14.86 -15.96 -6.44
N ARG A 343 14.49 -17.24 -6.29
CA ARG A 343 14.21 -17.89 -5.01
C ARG A 343 15.55 -18.21 -4.35
N TYR A 344 16.06 -17.26 -3.57
CA TYR A 344 17.39 -17.27 -2.94
C TYR A 344 17.58 -18.31 -1.82
N GLN A 345 16.74 -19.35 -1.76
CA GLN A 345 16.89 -20.41 -0.78
C GLN A 345 18.22 -21.14 -1.05
N ASP A 346 19.11 -21.16 -0.06
CA ASP A 346 20.44 -21.77 -0.14
C ASP A 346 21.44 -21.13 -1.13
N ILE A 347 21.09 -20.01 -1.78
CA ILE A 347 21.95 -19.29 -2.73
C ILE A 347 21.94 -17.77 -2.50
N ARG A 348 22.89 -17.07 -3.12
CA ARG A 348 22.82 -15.61 -3.24
C ARG A 348 22.12 -15.24 -4.54
N ALA A 349 21.10 -14.40 -4.48
CA ALA A 349 20.43 -13.86 -5.67
C ALA A 349 20.50 -12.33 -5.69
N MET A 350 20.87 -11.74 -6.83
CA MET A 350 20.68 -10.31 -7.05
C MET A 350 19.33 -10.10 -7.71
N VAL A 351 18.38 -9.49 -7.00
CA VAL A 351 16.99 -9.38 -7.47
C VAL A 351 16.65 -7.94 -7.83
N PHE A 352 16.03 -7.79 -9.00
CA PHE A 352 15.31 -6.61 -9.45
C PHE A 352 13.81 -6.94 -9.56
N PRO A 353 12.92 -6.07 -9.06
CA PRO A 353 13.24 -4.90 -8.24
C PRO A 353 13.73 -5.28 -6.83
N SER A 354 14.25 -4.31 -6.08
CA SER A 354 14.56 -4.45 -4.64
C SER A 354 13.30 -4.40 -3.76
N PRO A 355 13.41 -4.58 -2.42
CA PRO A 355 12.33 -4.29 -1.45
C PRO A 355 11.73 -2.89 -1.56
N PHE A 356 12.49 -1.90 -2.07
CA PHE A 356 11.93 -0.58 -2.33
C PHE A 356 10.92 -0.61 -3.48
N GLY A 357 11.01 -1.59 -4.39
CA GLY A 357 10.13 -1.83 -5.54
C GLY A 357 10.46 -1.00 -6.78
N ALA A 358 9.93 -1.41 -7.93
CA ALA A 358 9.94 -0.58 -9.14
C ALA A 358 9.01 0.63 -9.01
N HIS A 359 7.95 0.50 -8.22
CA HIS A 359 7.02 1.54 -7.78
C HIS A 359 6.61 1.24 -6.32
N ASN A 360 6.32 2.27 -5.53
CA ASN A 360 5.99 2.16 -4.10
C ASN A 360 4.84 3.14 -3.81
N TRP A 361 4.73 3.68 -2.61
CA TRP A 361 3.58 4.49 -2.20
C TRP A 361 3.39 5.80 -2.97
N HIS A 362 4.45 6.34 -3.59
CA HIS A 362 4.38 7.57 -4.38
C HIS A 362 3.30 7.42 -5.45
N PRO A 363 2.20 8.18 -5.40
CA PRO A 363 1.04 7.86 -6.21
C PRO A 363 1.29 8.06 -7.71
N MET A 364 0.78 7.13 -8.52
CA MET A 364 0.64 7.31 -9.97
C MET A 364 -0.65 8.09 -10.31
N SER A 365 -0.80 8.50 -11.57
CA SER A 365 -2.02 9.15 -12.06
C SER A 365 -2.41 8.66 -13.44
N TYR A 366 -3.70 8.72 -13.79
CA TYR A 366 -4.21 8.34 -15.10
C TYR A 366 -4.90 9.53 -15.74
N ASN A 367 -4.56 9.88 -16.98
CA ASN A 367 -5.23 10.95 -17.72
C ASN A 367 -6.17 10.35 -18.78
N PRO A 368 -7.50 10.47 -18.64
CA PRO A 368 -8.45 9.93 -19.61
C PRO A 368 -8.37 10.59 -20.98
N MET A 369 -7.78 11.79 -21.10
CA MET A 369 -7.61 12.47 -22.38
C MET A 369 -6.48 11.88 -23.23
N THR A 370 -5.41 11.41 -22.59
CA THR A 370 -4.27 10.77 -23.28
C THR A 370 -4.38 9.24 -23.26
N GLY A 371 -5.17 8.69 -22.34
CA GLY A 371 -5.26 7.26 -22.07
C GLY A 371 -4.02 6.70 -21.38
N LEU A 372 -3.16 7.55 -20.80
CA LEU A 372 -1.87 7.14 -20.23
C LEU A 372 -1.88 7.19 -18.70
N VAL A 373 -1.09 6.29 -18.12
CA VAL A 373 -0.75 6.28 -16.69
C VAL A 373 0.64 6.88 -16.50
N TYR A 374 0.80 7.82 -15.58
CA TYR A 374 2.07 8.48 -15.25
C TYR A 374 2.54 7.97 -13.90
N LEU A 375 3.70 7.31 -13.87
CA LEU A 375 4.19 6.60 -12.70
C LEU A 375 5.63 7.02 -12.29
N PRO A 376 5.89 7.25 -10.99
CA PRO A 376 7.23 7.43 -10.47
C PRO A 376 7.94 6.08 -10.39
N THR A 377 8.84 5.83 -11.34
CA THR A 377 9.54 4.55 -11.49
C THR A 377 10.91 4.60 -10.84
N ARG A 378 11.34 3.47 -10.29
CA ARG A 378 12.65 3.29 -9.67
C ARG A 378 13.34 2.04 -10.22
N HIS A 379 14.61 2.18 -10.53
CA HIS A 379 15.49 1.07 -10.87
C HIS A 379 16.39 0.83 -9.66
N LEU A 380 16.28 -0.34 -9.02
CA LEU A 380 17.10 -0.72 -7.87
C LEU A 380 17.13 -2.22 -7.70
N ALA A 381 18.31 -2.77 -7.41
CA ALA A 381 18.50 -4.16 -7.01
C ALA A 381 18.80 -4.32 -5.52
N GLN A 382 18.57 -5.53 -5.04
CA GLN A 382 18.97 -5.98 -3.71
C GLN A 382 19.56 -7.39 -3.78
N PRO A 383 20.70 -7.65 -3.14
CA PRO A 383 21.12 -9.02 -2.86
C PRO A 383 20.22 -9.65 -1.79
N PHE A 384 19.76 -10.87 -2.05
CA PHE A 384 19.05 -11.72 -1.12
C PHE A 384 19.83 -13.00 -0.86
N MET A 385 19.80 -13.44 0.41
CA MET A 385 20.36 -14.69 0.89
C MET A 385 19.62 -15.11 2.16
N ASP A 386 19.54 -16.41 2.43
CA ASP A 386 19.05 -16.92 3.71
C ASP A 386 19.82 -16.30 4.89
N ALA A 387 19.11 -15.99 5.98
CA ALA A 387 19.77 -15.54 7.20
C ALA A 387 20.74 -16.62 7.73
N LYS A 388 21.95 -16.20 8.16
CA LYS A 388 22.96 -17.08 8.74
C LYS A 388 22.56 -17.61 10.13
N GLU A 389 21.88 -16.77 10.89
CA GLU A 389 21.43 -17.08 12.26
C GLU A 389 19.98 -17.56 12.28
N PRO A 390 19.59 -18.39 13.26
CA PRO A 390 18.19 -18.76 13.45
C PRO A 390 17.30 -17.53 13.60
N TYR A 391 16.11 -17.60 12.99
CA TYR A 391 15.14 -16.52 13.10
C TYR A 391 14.66 -16.35 14.55
N ILE A 392 14.83 -15.14 15.08
CA ILE A 392 14.34 -14.74 16.40
C ILE A 392 13.56 -13.45 16.23
N ASN A 393 12.26 -13.49 16.54
CA ASN A 393 11.43 -12.31 16.52
C ASN A 393 11.77 -11.37 17.68
N LYS A 394 12.05 -10.10 17.38
CA LYS A 394 12.36 -9.06 18.38
C LYS A 394 11.58 -7.79 18.08
N LEU A 395 10.90 -7.23 19.08
CA LEU A 395 10.13 -6.01 18.89
C LEU A 395 11.02 -4.80 18.57
N GLY A 396 10.52 -3.91 17.73
CA GLY A 396 11.16 -2.62 17.40
C GLY A 396 12.41 -2.72 16.51
N ILE A 397 12.64 -3.85 15.86
CA ILE A 397 13.73 -4.04 14.87
C ILE A 397 13.24 -4.82 13.65
N PHE A 398 13.94 -4.73 12.52
CA PHE A 398 13.57 -5.51 11.33
C PHE A 398 13.68 -7.03 11.56
N ASN A 399 12.62 -7.77 11.21
CA ASN A 399 12.48 -9.23 11.34
C ASN A 399 12.22 -9.89 9.97
N VAL A 400 13.18 -9.73 9.06
CA VAL A 400 13.03 -10.07 7.62
C VAL A 400 13.55 -11.45 7.23
N ALA A 401 14.39 -12.07 8.08
CA ALA A 401 14.98 -13.40 7.89
C ALA A 401 15.84 -13.56 6.61
N ILE A 402 16.54 -12.51 6.21
CA ILE A 402 17.51 -12.52 5.12
C ILE A 402 18.86 -11.97 5.61
N ASP A 403 19.95 -12.39 4.98
CA ASP A 403 21.25 -11.76 5.11
C ASP A 403 21.43 -10.71 3.99
N ALA A 404 21.70 -9.46 4.38
CA ALA A 404 21.96 -8.37 3.44
C ALA A 404 23.41 -8.36 2.90
N GLY A 405 24.27 -9.27 3.38
CA GLY A 405 25.68 -9.41 3.02
C GLY A 405 26.63 -8.73 4.02
N ASP A 406 27.86 -9.24 4.07
CA ASP A 406 28.86 -8.89 5.10
C ASP A 406 29.55 -7.52 4.92
N ASP A 407 29.33 -6.84 3.79
CA ASP A 407 29.96 -5.55 3.48
C ASP A 407 28.92 -4.44 3.22
N PRO A 408 28.60 -3.63 4.25
CA PRO A 408 27.67 -2.51 4.15
C PRO A 408 28.14 -1.39 3.21
N GLU A 409 29.45 -1.13 3.12
CA GLU A 409 30.01 -0.05 2.29
C GLU A 409 29.94 -0.41 0.80
N LEU A 410 30.35 -1.64 0.44
CA LEU A 410 30.25 -2.13 -0.93
C LEU A 410 28.80 -2.21 -1.40
N THR A 411 27.90 -2.65 -0.52
CA THR A 411 26.45 -2.65 -0.78
C THR A 411 25.93 -1.24 -1.03
N PHE A 412 26.41 -0.25 -0.28
CA PHE A 412 26.00 1.15 -0.43
C PHE A 412 26.48 1.79 -1.73
N ASP A 413 27.74 1.57 -2.13
CA ASP A 413 28.29 2.12 -3.36
C ASP A 413 27.69 1.44 -4.61
N LEU A 414 27.46 0.12 -4.57
CA LEU A 414 26.71 -0.57 -5.62
C LEU A 414 25.28 -0.04 -5.75
N ARG A 415 24.61 0.23 -4.62
CA ARG A 415 23.29 0.87 -4.63
C ARG A 415 23.33 2.24 -5.29
N LYS A 416 24.32 3.09 -5.04
CA LYS A 416 24.42 4.40 -5.72
C LYS A 416 24.55 4.29 -7.24
N LEU A 417 25.27 3.27 -7.73
CA LEU A 417 25.44 3.06 -9.17
C LEU A 417 24.20 2.46 -9.84
N LEU A 418 23.46 1.62 -9.11
CA LEU A 418 22.28 0.91 -9.63
C LEU A 418 20.96 1.60 -9.28
N PHE A 419 20.97 2.66 -8.47
CA PHE A 419 19.79 3.40 -8.06
C PHE A 419 19.59 4.64 -8.92
N TYR A 420 18.49 4.65 -9.66
CA TYR A 420 17.96 5.87 -10.24
C TYR A 420 16.43 5.79 -10.33
N GLY A 421 15.80 6.96 -10.35
CA GLY A 421 14.36 7.09 -10.56
C GLY A 421 14.06 7.94 -11.78
N TYR A 422 12.91 7.73 -12.40
CA TYR A 422 12.45 8.51 -13.52
C TYR A 422 10.92 8.52 -13.59
N LEU A 423 10.35 9.57 -14.18
CA LEU A 423 8.93 9.61 -14.52
C LEU A 423 8.74 8.89 -15.85
N GLN A 424 7.72 8.05 -15.96
CA GLN A 424 7.33 7.52 -17.26
C GLN A 424 5.82 7.62 -17.49
N ALA A 425 5.43 7.65 -18.76
CA ALA A 425 4.05 7.42 -19.18
C ALA A 425 3.90 6.02 -19.78
N TRP A 426 2.95 5.27 -19.24
CA TRP A 426 2.59 3.93 -19.65
C TRP A 426 1.25 3.92 -20.39
N ASP A 427 1.20 3.22 -21.51
CA ASP A 427 -0.05 2.90 -22.22
C ASP A 427 -0.60 1.58 -21.65
N PRO A 428 -1.68 1.59 -20.84
CA PRO A 428 -2.19 0.38 -20.20
C PRO A 428 -2.87 -0.57 -21.19
N ILE A 429 -3.30 -0.10 -22.36
CA ILE A 429 -3.93 -0.93 -23.39
C ILE A 429 -2.85 -1.67 -24.19
N LYS A 430 -1.81 -0.95 -24.61
CA LYS A 430 -0.69 -1.52 -25.38
C LYS A 430 0.39 -2.16 -24.51
N GLN A 431 0.30 -1.98 -23.19
CA GLN A 431 1.26 -2.46 -22.21
C GLN A 431 2.71 -2.08 -22.56
N ARG A 432 2.93 -0.78 -22.80
CA ARG A 432 4.27 -0.27 -23.12
C ARG A 432 4.50 1.15 -22.63
N LYS A 433 5.77 1.44 -22.38
CA LYS A 433 6.26 2.78 -22.12
C LYS A 433 6.11 3.65 -23.38
N VAL A 434 5.48 4.81 -23.23
CA VAL A 434 5.33 5.82 -24.30
C VAL A 434 6.52 6.79 -24.29
N TRP A 435 6.95 7.21 -23.10
CA TRP A 435 8.15 8.01 -22.86
C TRP A 435 8.62 7.84 -21.41
N SER A 436 9.88 8.16 -21.14
CA SER A 436 10.49 8.32 -19.80
C SER A 436 11.53 9.43 -19.83
#